data_AF-A0A8T6SAF1-F1
#
_entry.id   AF-A0A8T6SAF1-F1
#
_cell.length_a   1.000
_cell.length_b   1.000
_cell.length_c   1.000
_cell.angle_alpha   90.00
_cell.angle_beta   90.00
_cell.angle_gamma   90.00
#
_symmetry.space_group_name_H-M   'P 1'
#
loop_
_entity.id
_entity.type
_entity.pdbx_description
1 polymer ?
#
loop_
_entity_poly.entity_id
_entity_poly.type
_entity_poly.pdbx_seq_one_letter_code
_entity_poly.pdbx_strand_id
1 'polypeptide(L)'
;MVDFLGALGASLLLIAIVGVHILEEVAKGLRRFFNLEWFRTGDEDFPITKRKAILIDQVGLFVGLALLALLGIKWSFLTWIAIGFITADLIQHGIFSIARRKYTPGVATSLLYLIYVSYVMARSEFGGLNERALIAMALGAAALIINYILAARKVQKRRASQKPEPAAA
;
A
#
# COMPACT_ATOMS: atom_id res chain seq x y z
N MET A 1 8.07 3.80 -28.55
CA MET A 1 6.95 2.87 -28.29
C MET A 1 7.40 1.98 -27.16
N VAL A 2 6.57 1.75 -26.14
CA VAL A 2 6.79 0.61 -25.24
C VAL A 2 6.57 -0.64 -26.09
N ASP A 3 7.51 -1.59 -26.05
CA ASP A 3 7.32 -2.83 -26.78
C ASP A 3 6.13 -3.61 -26.17
N PHE A 4 5.28 -4.21 -27.01
CA PHE A 4 4.07 -4.90 -26.54
C PHE A 4 4.37 -6.02 -25.54
N LEU A 5 5.54 -6.67 -25.66
CA LEU A 5 5.97 -7.76 -24.77
C LEU A 5 6.39 -7.23 -23.39
N GLY A 6 6.97 -6.04 -23.31
CA GLY A 6 7.30 -5.32 -22.09
C GLY A 6 6.06 -4.84 -21.35
N ALA A 7 5.09 -4.28 -22.08
CA ALA A 7 3.79 -3.90 -21.51
C ALA A 7 3.02 -5.12 -20.98
N LEU A 8 2.99 -6.21 -21.74
CA LEU A 8 2.35 -7.46 -21.34
C LEU A 8 3.06 -8.09 -20.13
N GLY A 9 4.39 -8.17 -20.14
CA GLY A 9 5.18 -8.69 -19.03
C GLY A 9 4.98 -7.90 -17.74
N ALA A 10 5.00 -6.57 -17.81
CA ALA A 10 4.70 -5.70 -16.68
C ALA A 10 3.27 -5.92 -16.14
N SER A 11 2.29 -6.02 -17.03
CA SER A 11 0.88 -6.24 -16.66
C SER A 11 0.67 -7.60 -15.98
N LEU A 12 1.26 -8.66 -16.54
CA LEU A 12 1.18 -10.01 -15.96
C LEU A 12 1.84 -10.06 -14.58
N LEU A 13 2.98 -9.39 -14.41
CA LEU A 13 3.65 -9.32 -13.11
C LEU A 13 2.81 -8.56 -12.08
N LEU A 14 2.17 -7.43 -12.45
CA LEU A 14 1.23 -6.74 -11.58
C LEU A 14 0.03 -7.61 -11.21
N ILE A 15 -0.55 -8.34 -12.15
CA ILE A 15 -1.67 -9.26 -11.88
C ILE A 15 -1.24 -10.37 -10.91
N ALA A 16 -0.05 -10.93 -11.08
CA ALA A 16 0.50 -11.92 -10.16
C ALA A 16 0.68 -11.34 -8.74
N ILE A 17 1.19 -10.11 -8.64
CA ILE A 17 1.33 -9.39 -7.37
C ILE A 17 -0.04 -9.17 -6.71
N VAL A 18 -1.06 -8.75 -7.48
CA VAL A 18 -2.44 -8.62 -6.99
C VAL A 18 -2.96 -9.95 -6.45
N GLY A 19 -2.75 -11.04 -7.19
CA GLY A 19 -3.20 -12.37 -6.79
C GLY A 19 -2.58 -12.78 -5.45
N VAL A 20 -1.27 -12.59 -5.30
CA VAL A 20 -0.57 -12.86 -4.03
C VAL A 20 -1.11 -11.97 -2.91
N HIS A 21 -1.32 -10.69 -3.18
CA HIS A 21 -1.83 -9.76 -2.17
C HIS A 21 -3.23 -10.15 -1.68
N ILE A 22 -4.13 -10.48 -2.60
CA ILE A 22 -5.48 -10.95 -2.26
C ILE A 22 -5.42 -12.25 -1.45
N LEU A 23 -4.52 -13.18 -1.80
CA LEU A 23 -4.34 -14.42 -1.04
C LEU A 23 -3.81 -14.15 0.37
N GLU A 24 -2.86 -13.23 0.53
CA GLU A 24 -2.38 -12.80 1.85
C GLU A 24 -3.51 -12.18 2.68
N GLU A 25 -4.35 -11.35 2.05
CA GLU A 25 -5.50 -10.70 2.67
C GLU A 25 -6.53 -11.72 3.15
N VAL A 26 -6.93 -12.64 2.28
CA VAL A 26 -7.94 -13.66 2.59
C VAL A 26 -7.42 -14.62 3.67
N ALA A 27 -6.14 -14.98 3.63
CA ALA A 27 -5.57 -15.92 4.57
C ALA A 27 -5.31 -15.33 5.97
N LYS A 28 -4.91 -14.05 6.05
CA LYS A 28 -4.40 -13.45 7.31
C LYS A 28 -5.16 -12.20 7.77
N GLY A 29 -5.98 -11.59 6.93
CA GLY A 29 -6.84 -10.44 7.24
C GLY A 29 -6.07 -9.19 7.68
N LEU A 30 -5.53 -8.42 6.74
CA LEU A 30 -4.75 -7.20 6.97
C LEU A 30 -5.57 -6.13 7.70
N ARG A 31 -6.87 -5.99 7.40
CA ARG A 31 -7.77 -5.10 8.18
C ARG A 31 -7.76 -5.47 9.67
N ARG A 32 -7.94 -6.76 9.98
CA ARG A 32 -7.96 -7.27 11.36
C ARG A 32 -6.58 -7.08 12.00
N PHE A 33 -5.53 -7.39 11.27
CA PHE A 33 -4.16 -7.17 11.68
C PHE A 33 -3.88 -5.71 12.06
N PHE A 34 -4.20 -4.75 11.19
CA PHE A 34 -3.96 -3.34 11.48
C PHE A 34 -4.77 -2.84 12.67
N ASN A 35 -6.06 -3.18 12.76
CA ASN A 35 -6.87 -2.70 13.86
C ASN A 35 -6.41 -3.31 15.21
N LEU A 36 -6.06 -4.60 15.24
CA LEU A 36 -5.66 -5.29 16.47
C LEU A 36 -4.19 -5.11 16.84
N GLU A 37 -3.25 -5.27 15.90
CA GLU A 37 -1.81 -5.30 16.18
C GLU A 37 -1.17 -3.90 16.02
N TRP A 38 -1.60 -3.12 15.03
CA TRP A 38 -1.06 -1.77 14.80
C TRP A 38 -1.74 -0.73 15.70
N PHE A 39 -3.06 -0.57 15.57
CA PHE A 39 -3.81 0.45 16.30
C PHE A 39 -4.26 0.00 17.70
N ARG A 40 -4.31 -1.31 17.97
CA ARG A 40 -4.67 -1.90 19.27
C ARG A 40 -6.03 -1.45 19.77
N THR A 41 -7.04 -1.48 18.91
CA THR A 41 -8.38 -0.92 19.19
C THR A 41 -9.37 -1.92 19.75
N GLY A 42 -9.10 -3.22 19.69
CA GLY A 42 -10.05 -4.28 20.06
C GLY A 42 -11.30 -4.38 19.15
N ASP A 43 -11.50 -3.38 18.29
CA ASP A 43 -12.60 -3.21 17.36
C ASP A 43 -12.08 -3.46 15.94
N GLU A 44 -12.53 -4.56 15.32
CA GLU A 44 -12.04 -5.01 14.02
C GLU A 44 -12.45 -4.10 12.85
N ASP A 45 -13.32 -3.11 13.09
CA ASP A 45 -13.79 -2.16 12.08
C ASP A 45 -13.32 -0.71 12.35
N PHE A 46 -12.36 -0.54 13.26
CA PHE A 46 -11.84 0.77 13.61
C PHE A 46 -10.32 0.77 13.90
N PRO A 47 -9.53 1.74 13.40
CA PRO A 47 -9.94 2.87 12.56
C PRO A 47 -10.08 2.53 11.07
N ILE A 48 -9.64 1.34 10.65
CA ILE A 48 -9.75 0.86 9.28
C ILE A 48 -11.06 0.10 9.11
N THR A 49 -12.00 0.69 8.38
CA THR A 49 -13.28 0.07 8.03
C THR A 49 -13.13 -0.81 6.78
N LYS A 50 -14.09 -1.72 6.49
CA LYS A 50 -14.09 -2.49 5.23
C LYS A 50 -13.91 -1.65 3.96
N ARG A 51 -14.60 -0.50 3.87
CA ARG A 51 -14.49 0.41 2.72
C ARG A 51 -13.09 1.01 2.60
N LYS A 52 -12.50 1.36 3.74
CA LYS A 52 -11.11 1.85 3.78
C LYS A 52 -10.12 0.74 3.49
N ALA A 53 -10.36 -0.48 3.96
CA ALA A 53 -9.55 -1.64 3.61
C ALA A 53 -9.52 -1.83 2.09
N ILE A 54 -10.64 -1.79 1.37
CA ILE A 54 -10.59 -1.91 -0.12
C ILE A 54 -9.72 -0.81 -0.80
N LEU A 55 -9.70 0.40 -0.23
CA LEU A 55 -8.88 1.52 -0.73
C LEU A 55 -7.42 1.47 -0.22
N ILE A 56 -7.17 0.89 0.95
CA ILE A 56 -5.87 0.82 1.64
C ILE A 56 -5.15 -0.50 1.33
N ASP A 57 -5.86 -1.59 1.08
CA ASP A 57 -5.43 -2.93 0.61
C ASP A 57 -5.02 -2.88 -0.86
N GLN A 58 -5.05 -1.70 -1.50
CA GLN A 58 -4.33 -1.40 -2.75
C GLN A 58 -4.70 -2.25 -3.97
N VAL A 59 -5.62 -3.21 -3.86
CA VAL A 59 -6.05 -4.08 -4.98
C VAL A 59 -6.51 -3.20 -6.14
N GLY A 60 -7.27 -2.14 -5.85
CA GLY A 60 -7.68 -1.17 -6.86
C GLY A 60 -6.51 -0.40 -7.50
N LEU A 61 -5.47 -0.06 -6.75
CA LEU A 61 -4.29 0.63 -7.28
C LEU A 61 -3.45 -0.30 -8.15
N PHE A 62 -3.21 -1.54 -7.72
CA PHE A 62 -2.50 -2.52 -8.51
C PHE A 62 -3.27 -2.91 -9.79
N VAL A 63 -4.58 -3.13 -9.69
CA VAL A 63 -5.44 -3.40 -10.86
C VAL A 63 -5.44 -2.19 -11.80
N GLY A 64 -5.56 -0.97 -11.26
CA GLY A 64 -5.45 0.25 -12.04
C GLY A 64 -4.12 0.36 -12.77
N LEU A 65 -3.00 0.11 -12.09
CA LEU A 65 -1.67 0.07 -12.69
C LEU A 65 -1.54 -1.01 -13.77
N ALA A 66 -2.11 -2.20 -13.55
CA ALA A 66 -2.07 -3.29 -14.51
C ALA A 66 -2.83 -2.93 -15.78
N LEU A 67 -4.00 -2.28 -15.65
CA LEU A 67 -4.77 -1.78 -16.79
C LEU A 67 -4.02 -0.67 -17.53
N LEU A 68 -3.40 0.28 -16.81
CA LEU A 68 -2.60 1.34 -17.44
C LEU A 68 -1.41 0.77 -18.22
N ALA A 69 -0.71 -0.21 -17.65
CA ALA A 69 0.39 -0.92 -18.31
C ALA A 69 -0.11 -1.66 -19.57
N LEU A 70 -1.24 -2.36 -19.49
CA LEU A 70 -1.83 -3.11 -20.61
C LEU A 70 -2.24 -2.18 -21.76
N LEU A 71 -2.79 -1.01 -21.43
CA LEU A 71 -3.20 0.00 -22.40
C LEU A 71 -2.00 0.76 -23.00
N GLY A 72 -0.76 0.44 -22.59
CA GLY A 72 0.43 1.15 -23.03
C GLY A 72 0.42 2.63 -22.66
N ILE A 73 -0.41 3.02 -21.67
CA ILE A 73 -0.49 4.40 -21.19
C ILE A 73 0.84 4.68 -20.51
N LYS A 74 1.64 5.54 -21.17
CA LYS A 74 2.96 5.93 -20.67
C LYS A 74 2.84 6.40 -19.23
N TRP A 75 3.81 5.99 -18.42
CA TRP A 75 4.02 6.30 -17.00
C TRP A 75 3.79 7.78 -16.68
N SER A 76 2.52 8.11 -16.53
CA SER A 76 2.05 9.45 -16.29
C SER A 76 2.42 9.86 -14.87
N PHE A 77 2.32 11.15 -14.57
CA PHE A 77 2.50 11.65 -13.22
C PHE A 77 1.64 10.87 -12.19
N LEU A 78 0.40 10.50 -12.57
CA LEU A 78 -0.50 9.71 -11.72
C LEU A 78 0.01 8.27 -11.50
N THR A 79 0.62 7.66 -12.52
CA THR A 79 1.20 6.33 -12.42
C THR A 79 2.34 6.33 -11.38
N TRP A 80 3.18 7.37 -11.38
CA TRP A 80 4.24 7.54 -10.39
C TRP A 80 3.72 7.84 -8.99
N ILE A 81 2.59 8.55 -8.84
CA ILE A 81 1.92 8.71 -7.54
C ILE A 81 1.48 7.36 -6.99
N ALA A 82 0.82 6.54 -7.82
CA ALA A 82 0.40 5.20 -7.41
C ALA A 82 1.60 4.33 -7.02
N ILE A 83 2.70 4.41 -7.79
CA ILE A 83 3.93 3.69 -7.43
C ILE A 83 4.47 4.13 -6.07
N GLY A 84 4.52 5.44 -5.81
CA GLY A 84 4.98 5.98 -4.53
C GLY A 84 4.12 5.54 -3.35
N PHE A 85 2.79 5.54 -3.53
CA PHE A 85 1.83 5.08 -2.54
C PHE A 85 2.05 3.60 -2.20
N ILE A 86 2.10 2.74 -3.21
CA ILE A 86 2.32 1.30 -3.04
C ILE A 86 3.68 1.06 -2.39
N THR A 87 4.75 1.70 -2.89
CA THR A 87 6.10 1.56 -2.33
C THR A 87 6.16 1.88 -0.83
N ALA A 88 5.54 3.00 -0.43
CA ALA A 88 5.55 3.43 0.96
C ALA A 88 4.82 2.42 1.88
N ASP A 89 3.72 1.86 1.42
CA ASP A 89 2.94 0.89 2.19
C ASP A 89 3.68 -0.43 2.34
N LEU A 90 4.28 -0.91 1.26
CA LEU A 90 5.06 -2.14 1.26
C LEU A 90 6.29 -2.04 2.18
N ILE A 91 6.95 -0.87 2.21
CA ILE A 91 8.01 -0.57 3.18
C ILE A 91 7.46 -0.63 4.60
N GLN A 92 6.28 -0.07 4.86
CA GLN A 92 5.65 -0.12 6.17
C GLN A 92 5.38 -1.56 6.63
N HIS A 93 4.87 -2.43 5.75
CA HIS A 93 4.66 -3.85 6.03
C HIS A 93 5.97 -4.57 6.40
N GLY A 94 7.06 -4.27 5.69
CA GLY A 94 8.40 -4.78 5.99
C GLY A 94 8.92 -4.31 7.35
N ILE A 95 8.90 -2.99 7.59
CA ILE A 95 9.34 -2.38 8.85
C ILE A 95 8.54 -2.96 10.03
N PHE A 96 7.22 -3.06 9.91
CA PHE A 96 6.40 -3.60 10.99
C PHE A 96 6.71 -5.07 11.26
N SER A 97 6.93 -5.86 10.21
CA SER A 97 7.27 -7.27 10.37
C SER A 97 8.58 -7.46 11.10
N ILE A 98 9.59 -6.66 10.75
CA ILE A 98 10.91 -6.66 11.40
C ILE A 98 10.76 -6.20 12.87
N ALA A 99 10.11 -5.06 13.10
CA ALA A 99 9.95 -4.47 14.42
C ALA A 99 9.16 -5.36 15.38
N ARG A 100 8.16 -6.09 14.88
CA ARG A 100 7.32 -7.01 15.68
C ARG A 100 7.85 -8.44 15.70
N ARG A 101 8.84 -8.78 14.89
CA ARG A 101 9.30 -10.15 14.64
C ARG A 101 8.13 -11.10 14.31
N LYS A 102 7.13 -10.58 13.61
CA LYS A 102 5.91 -11.30 13.20
C LYS A 102 5.67 -11.03 11.73
N TYR A 103 5.18 -12.03 10.99
CA TYR A 103 4.79 -11.82 9.61
C TYR A 103 3.60 -10.85 9.52
N THR A 104 3.77 -9.76 8.78
CA THR A 104 2.67 -8.86 8.42
C THR A 104 2.11 -9.27 7.06
N PRO A 105 0.77 -9.41 6.91
CA PRO A 105 0.15 -9.58 5.60
C PRO A 105 0.61 -8.46 4.65
N GLY A 106 1.02 -8.80 3.44
CA GLY A 106 1.55 -7.86 2.44
C GLY A 106 3.06 -7.92 2.25
N VAL A 107 3.84 -8.58 3.12
CA VAL A 107 5.31 -8.68 2.95
C VAL A 107 5.72 -9.45 1.71
N ALA A 108 5.04 -10.55 1.36
CA ALA A 108 5.35 -11.29 0.15
C ALA A 108 5.02 -10.45 -1.10
N THR A 109 3.87 -9.77 -1.07
CA THR A 109 3.51 -8.75 -2.05
C THR A 109 4.59 -7.67 -2.17
N SER A 110 5.14 -7.18 -1.04
CA SER A 110 6.21 -6.18 -1.02
C SER A 110 7.43 -6.59 -1.80
N LEU A 111 7.87 -7.84 -1.61
CA LEU A 111 9.05 -8.37 -2.28
C LEU A 111 8.84 -8.49 -3.79
N LEU A 112 7.69 -9.02 -4.20
CA LEU A 112 7.36 -9.16 -5.63
C LEU A 112 7.21 -7.80 -6.31
N TYR A 113 6.62 -6.82 -5.62
CA TYR A 113 6.51 -5.48 -6.16
C TYR A 113 7.85 -4.76 -6.24
N LEU A 114 8.77 -4.98 -5.30
CA LEU A 114 10.13 -4.43 -5.40
C LEU A 114 10.83 -4.96 -6.67
N ILE A 115 10.64 -6.24 -6.99
CA ILE A 115 11.13 -6.84 -8.25
C ILE A 115 10.48 -6.14 -9.45
N TYR A 116 9.15 -5.93 -9.41
CA TYR A 116 8.43 -5.22 -10.47
C TYR A 116 8.95 -3.80 -10.70
N VAL A 117 9.07 -3.00 -9.63
CA VAL A 117 9.57 -1.63 -9.73
C VAL A 117 11.00 -1.62 -10.25
N SER A 118 11.86 -2.53 -9.77
CA SER A 118 13.24 -2.63 -10.26
C SER A 118 13.28 -2.98 -11.75
N TYR A 119 12.44 -3.91 -12.20
CA TYR A 119 12.30 -4.29 -13.60
C TYR A 119 11.83 -3.11 -14.48
N VAL A 120 10.81 -2.38 -14.03
CA VAL A 120 10.29 -1.20 -14.71
C VAL A 120 11.34 -0.10 -14.77
N MET A 121 12.04 0.18 -13.67
CA MET A 121 13.06 1.23 -13.61
C MET A 121 14.27 0.91 -14.48
N ALA A 122 14.63 -0.37 -14.62
CA ALA A 122 15.72 -0.82 -15.48
C ALA A 122 15.42 -0.64 -16.98
N ARG A 123 14.16 -0.42 -17.37
CA ARG A 123 13.73 -0.30 -18.76
C ARG A 123 13.51 1.15 -19.18
N SER A 124 14.35 1.63 -20.10
CA SER A 124 14.34 3.00 -20.63
C SER A 124 13.02 3.38 -21.32
N GLU A 125 12.30 2.40 -21.87
CA GLU A 125 10.98 2.58 -22.51
C GLU A 125 9.90 3.12 -21.56
N PHE A 126 10.14 3.02 -20.24
CA PHE A 126 9.22 3.50 -19.21
C PHE A 126 9.54 4.93 -18.71
N GLY A 127 10.47 5.62 -19.36
CA GLY A 127 10.78 7.03 -19.08
C GLY A 127 11.74 7.25 -17.91
N GLY A 128 12.15 6.17 -17.24
CA GLY A 128 13.14 6.17 -16.17
C GLY A 128 12.76 7.02 -14.95
N LEU A 129 13.62 7.01 -13.94
CA LEU A 129 13.47 7.87 -12.76
C LEU A 129 13.96 9.28 -13.10
N ASN A 130 13.04 10.21 -13.30
CA ASN A 130 13.33 11.63 -13.46
C ASN A 130 12.78 12.44 -12.28
N GLU A 131 13.07 13.73 -12.22
CA GLU A 131 12.64 14.61 -11.13
C GLU A 131 11.10 14.62 -10.94
N ARG A 132 10.33 14.64 -12.03
CA ARG A 132 8.86 14.61 -11.95
C ARG A 132 8.36 13.29 -11.38
N ALA A 133 8.98 12.17 -11.75
CA ALA A 133 8.68 10.86 -11.19
C ALA A 133 8.99 10.80 -9.68
N LEU A 134 10.13 11.36 -9.25
CA LEU A 134 10.49 11.46 -7.83
C LEU A 134 9.47 12.29 -7.03
N ILE A 135 9.08 13.46 -7.54
CA ILE A 135 8.06 14.31 -6.91
C ILE A 135 6.74 13.57 -6.80
N ALA A 136 6.28 12.93 -7.88
CA ALA A 136 5.06 12.13 -7.89
C ALA A 136 5.09 10.99 -6.85
N MET A 137 6.20 10.25 -6.80
CA MET A 137 6.37 9.18 -5.82
C MET A 137 6.37 9.72 -4.38
N ALA A 138 7.04 10.85 -4.13
CA ALA A 138 7.04 11.51 -2.83
C ALA A 138 5.64 11.95 -2.40
N LEU A 139 4.83 12.48 -3.33
CA LEU A 139 3.43 12.84 -3.06
C LEU A 139 2.58 11.61 -2.70
N GLY A 140 2.74 10.51 -3.45
CA GLY A 140 2.05 9.25 -3.15
C GLY A 140 2.41 8.71 -1.76
N ALA A 141 3.70 8.69 -1.43
CA ALA A 141 4.20 8.27 -0.13
C ALA A 141 3.68 9.18 1.01
N ALA A 142 3.72 10.50 0.81
CA ALA A 142 3.21 11.47 1.78
C ALA A 142 1.70 11.30 2.03
N ALA A 143 0.91 11.05 0.99
CA ALA A 143 -0.53 10.81 1.12
C ALA A 143 -0.84 9.60 2.01
N LEU A 144 -0.09 8.51 1.85
CA LEU A 144 -0.22 7.33 2.69
C LEU A 144 0.12 7.65 4.16
N ILE A 145 1.28 8.28 4.41
CA ILE A 145 1.74 8.64 5.76
C ILE A 145 0.71 9.53 6.46
N ILE A 146 0.19 10.55 5.76
CA ILE A 146 -0.84 11.45 6.29
C ILE A 146 -2.09 10.64 6.69
N ASN A 147 -2.54 9.72 5.85
CA ASN A 147 -3.70 8.88 6.14
C ASN A 147 -3.50 8.04 7.43
N TYR A 148 -2.30 7.46 7.63
CA TYR A 148 -1.98 6.75 8.87
C TYR A 148 -1.95 7.66 10.10
N ILE A 149 -1.36 8.85 9.99
CA ILE A 149 -1.36 9.84 11.09
C ILE A 149 -2.80 10.21 11.48
N LEU A 150 -3.67 10.44 10.50
CA LEU A 150 -5.08 10.76 10.74
C LEU A 150 -5.81 9.59 11.42
N ALA A 151 -5.56 8.35 11.00
CA ALA A 151 -6.10 7.16 11.63
C ALA A 151 -5.63 7.02 13.10
N ALA A 152 -4.34 7.22 13.36
CA ALA A 152 -3.77 7.17 14.71
C ALA A 152 -4.37 8.25 15.63
N ARG A 153 -4.51 9.48 15.14
CA ARG A 153 -5.18 10.57 15.87
C ARG A 153 -6.63 10.24 16.21
N LYS A 154 -7.36 9.59 15.28
CA LYS A 154 -8.74 9.14 15.53
C LYS A 154 -8.81 8.12 16.68
N VAL A 155 -7.85 7.19 16.73
CA VAL A 155 -7.73 6.20 17.82
C VAL A 155 -7.44 6.87 19.15
N GLN A 156 -6.49 7.80 19.20
CA GLN A 156 -6.16 8.56 20.41
C GLN A 156 -7.37 9.33 20.96
N LYS A 157 -8.12 10.01 20.10
CA LYS A 157 -9.34 10.72 20.50
C LYS A 157 -10.39 9.79 21.12
N ARG A 158 -10.64 8.61 20.51
CA ARG A 158 -11.59 7.62 21.05
C ARG A 158 -11.17 7.09 22.42
N ARG A 159 -9.86 6.85 22.62
CA ARG A 159 -9.34 6.42 23.94
C ARG A 159 -9.49 7.50 25.00
N ALA A 160 -9.24 8.77 24.64
CA ALA A 160 -9.43 9.89 25.56
C ALA A 160 -10.88 10.02 26.01
N SER A 161 -11.86 9.82 25.11
CA SER A 161 -13.29 9.87 25.46
C SER A 161 -13.80 8.67 26.26
N GLN A 162 -13.04 7.57 26.33
CA GLN A 162 -13.41 6.35 27.06
C GLN A 162 -12.76 6.24 28.43
N LYS A 163 -11.85 7.16 28.80
CA LYS A 163 -11.20 7.14 30.11
C LYS A 163 -12.24 7.54 31.17
N PRO A 164 -12.57 6.69 32.15
CA PRO A 164 -13.55 7.04 33.18
C PRO A 164 -13.06 8.27 33.96
N GLU A 165 -14.00 9.11 34.40
CA GLU A 165 -13.66 10.17 35.35
C GLU A 165 -12.99 9.55 36.57
N PRO A 166 -11.90 10.16 37.09
CA PRO A 166 -11.31 9.69 38.33
C PRO A 166 -12.40 9.70 39.39
N ALA A 167 -12.60 8.57 40.07
CA ALA A 167 -13.55 8.46 41.17
C ALA A 167 -13.26 9.61 42.14
N ALA A 168 -14.27 10.43 42.42
CA ALA A 168 -14.16 11.52 43.37
C ALA A 168 -13.68 10.92 44.71
N ALA A 169 -12.50 11.37 45.16
CA ALA A 169 -11.88 10.97 46.42
C ALA A 169 -12.56 11.63 47.60
#